data_AF-A0A3B3X8T9-F1
#
_entry.id   AF-A0A3B3X8T9-F1
#
_cell.length_a   1.000
_cell.length_b   1.000
_cell.length_c   1.000
_cell.angle_alpha   90.00
_cell.angle_beta   90.00
_cell.angle_gamma   90.00
#
_symmetry.space_group_name_H-M   'P 1'
#
loop_
_entity.id
_entity.type
_entity.pdbx_description
1 polymer ?
#
loop_
_entity_poly.entity_id
_entity_poly.type
_entity_poly.pdbx_seq_one_letter_code
_entity_poly.pdbx_strand_id
1 'polypeptide(L)' 'MSVAYKDQLYAELKKQHNQNGTLFEDPEFPATDSSIYYKDLPDEIRFVENTGLECTSVI' A
#
# COMPACT_ATOMS: atom_id res chain seq x y z
N MET A 1 -15.10 22.94 -8.28
CA MET A 1 -15.64 21.58 -8.13
C MET A 1 -14.50 20.61 -8.39
N SER A 2 -14.22 19.70 -7.45
CA SER A 2 -13.21 18.65 -7.65
C SER A 2 -13.77 17.58 -8.60
N VAL A 3 -13.06 17.31 -9.69
CA VAL A 3 -13.39 16.21 -10.61
C VAL A 3 -12.70 14.96 -10.09
N ALA A 4 -13.39 13.82 -10.10
CA ALA A 4 -12.78 12.55 -9.75
C ALA A 4 -11.70 12.21 -10.77
N TYR A 5 -10.51 11.87 -10.28
CA TYR A 5 -9.46 11.36 -11.14
C TYR A 5 -9.84 9.95 -11.58
N LYS A 6 -9.84 9.67 -12.89
CA LYS A 6 -10.19 8.36 -13.46
C LYS A 6 -11.47 7.73 -12.90
N ASP A 7 -12.50 8.55 -12.71
CA ASP A 7 -13.80 8.13 -12.15
C ASP A 7 -13.72 7.49 -10.74
N GLN A 8 -12.65 7.74 -10.00
CA GLN A 8 -12.48 7.25 -8.62
C GLN A 8 -13.24 8.13 -7.62
N LEU A 9 -14.54 7.89 -7.48
CA LEU A 9 -15.40 8.58 -6.52
C LEU A 9 -15.26 7.98 -5.11
N TYR A 10 -14.60 8.71 -4.21
CA TYR A 10 -14.36 8.29 -2.82
C TYR A 10 -15.62 7.77 -2.11
N ALA A 11 -16.75 8.47 -2.26
CA ALA A 11 -17.99 8.11 -1.58
C ALA A 11 -18.54 6.74 -2.03
N GLU A 12 -18.40 6.41 -3.32
CA GLU A 12 -18.87 5.15 -3.90
C GLU A 12 -17.94 4.00 -3.50
N LEU A 13 -16.63 4.21 -3.61
CA LEU A 13 -15.62 3.23 -3.19
C LEU A 13 -15.75 2.89 -1.70
N LYS A 14 -15.87 3.91 -0.84
CA LYS A 14 -16.07 3.69 0.60
C LYS A 14 -17.34 2.89 0.89
N LYS A 15 -18.44 3.20 0.21
CA LYS A 15 -19.71 2.49 0.39
C LYS A 15 -19.58 1.02 -0.02
N GLN A 16 -19.00 0.74 -1.19
CA GLN A 16 -18.80 -0.62 -1.68
C GLN A 16 -17.98 -1.47 -0.70
N HIS A 17 -16.84 -0.97 -0.24
CA HIS A 17 -15.95 -1.71 0.65
C HIS A 17 -16.55 -1.93 2.05
N ASN A 18 -17.26 -0.94 2.59
CA ASN A 18 -18.04 -1.11 3.82
C ASN A 18 -19.15 -2.17 3.68
N GLN A 19 -19.81 -2.24 2.51
CA GLN A 19 -20.85 -3.24 2.25
C GLN A 19 -20.28 -4.65 2.08
N ASN A 20 -19.12 -4.76 1.46
CA ASN A 20 -18.45 -6.04 1.21
C ASN A 20 -17.66 -6.53 2.43
N GLY A 21 -17.48 -5.69 3.46
CA GLY A 21 -16.66 -6.01 4.64
C GLY A 21 -15.17 -6.12 4.32
N THR A 22 -14.71 -5.48 3.26
CA THR A 22 -13.31 -5.50 2.81
C THR A 22 -12.68 -4.12 2.97
N LEU A 23 -11.35 -4.07 3.06
CA LEU A 23 -10.61 -2.81 2.96
C LEU A 23 -10.37 -2.48 1.49
N PHE A 24 -10.25 -1.18 1.20
CA PHE A 24 -9.92 -0.72 -0.15
C PHE A 24 -8.43 -0.93 -0.42
N GLU A 25 -8.14 -1.52 -1.57
CA GLU A 25 -6.79 -1.61 -2.14
C GLU A 25 -6.78 -0.77 -3.42
N ASP A 26 -5.87 0.21 -3.50
CA ASP A 26 -5.83 1.14 -4.63
C ASP A 26 -5.22 0.47 -5.86
N PRO A 27 -5.98 0.30 -6.96
CA PRO A 27 -5.46 -0.31 -8.18
C PRO A 27 -4.52 0.62 -8.96
N GLU A 28 -4.66 1.94 -8.80
CA GLU A 28 -3.85 2.95 -9.49
C GLU A 28 -2.57 3.27 -8.73
N PHE A 29 -2.52 2.94 -7.44
CA PHE A 29 -1.35 3.13 -6.59
C PHE A 29 -1.21 1.98 -5.58
N PRO A 30 -0.83 0.77 -6.05
CA PRO A 30 -0.78 -0.42 -5.21
C PRO A 30 0.31 -0.31 -4.14
N ALA A 31 0.18 -1.01 -3.01
CA ALA A 31 1.19 -1.03 -1.95
C ALA A 31 2.41 -1.91 -2.33
N THR A 32 3.06 -1.60 -3.45
CA THR A 32 4.22 -2.29 -4.00
C THR A 32 5.33 -1.30 -4.34
N ASP A 33 6.53 -1.81 -4.62
CA ASP A 33 7.69 -0.98 -4.97
C ASP A 33 7.45 -0.11 -6.21
N SER A 34 6.56 -0.52 -7.11
CA SER A 34 6.19 0.28 -8.29
C SER A 34 5.54 1.62 -7.96
N SER A 35 4.93 1.75 -6.77
CA SER A 35 4.35 2.99 -6.28
C SER A 35 5.38 3.89 -5.59
N ILE A 36 6.51 3.32 -5.17
CA ILE A 36 7.59 4.04 -4.48
C ILE A 36 8.66 4.49 -5.48
N TYR A 37 9.01 3.62 -6.44
CA TYR A 37 10.08 3.84 -7.40
C TYR A 37 9.54 3.93 -8.82
N TYR A 38 10.12 4.84 -9.62
CA TYR A 38 9.77 5.01 -11.03
C TYR A 38 10.35 3.90 -11.94
N LYS A 39 11.37 3.17 -11.47
CA LYS A 39 12.12 2.10 -12.17
C LYS A 39 12.53 1.03 -11.14
N ASP A 40 13.46 0.15 -11.52
CA ASP A 40 14.02 -0.87 -10.66
C ASP A 40 14.56 -0.30 -9.35
N LEU A 41 14.36 -1.07 -8.27
CA LEU A 41 14.96 -0.82 -6.98
C LEU A 41 16.47 -0.65 -7.15
N PRO A 42 17.08 0.37 -6.54
CA PRO A 42 18.53 0.37 -6.36
C PRO A 42 18.93 -0.94 -5.67
N ASP A 43 19.96 -1.63 -6.17
CA ASP A 43 20.41 -2.95 -5.68
C ASP A 43 20.63 -3.05 -4.16
N GLU A 44 20.73 -1.89 -3.49
CA GLU A 44 21.00 -1.73 -2.07
C GLU A 44 19.75 -1.79 -1.18
N ILE A 45 18.53 -1.67 -1.73
CA ILE A 45 17.28 -1.77 -0.95
C ILE A 45 16.75 -3.19 -1.03
N ARG A 46 17.41 -4.11 -0.32
CA ARG A 46 16.80 -5.40 0.01
C ARG A 46 16.04 -5.22 1.31
N PHE A 47 14.73 -5.45 1.28
CA PHE A 47 13.96 -5.60 2.50
C PHE A 47 14.67 -6.62 3.38
N VAL A 48 15.12 -6.19 4.56
CA VAL A 48 15.51 -7.13 5.60
C VAL A 48 14.20 -7.82 5.99
N GLU A 49 13.91 -8.96 5.37
CA GLU A 49 12.92 -9.87 5.91
C GLU A 49 13.35 -10.12 7.35
N ASN A 50 12.50 -9.73 8.30
CA ASN A 50 12.72 -9.93 9.72
C ASN A 50 12.74 -11.45 9.97
N THR A 51 13.86 -12.10 9.70
CA THR A 51 14.13 -13.48 10.12
C THR A 51 14.39 -13.46 11.61
N GLY A 52 13.31 -13.33 12.39
CA GLY A 52 13.18 -13.81 13.77
C GLY A 52 14.41 -13.76 14.68
N LEU A 53 15.18 -12.66 14.68
CA LEU A 53 16.16 -12.41 15.74
C LEU A 53 15.41 -11.77 16.89
N GLU A 54 15.11 -12.60 17.88
CA GLU A 54 14.46 -12.23 19.13
C GLU A 54 15.01 -10.91 19.68
N CYS A 55 14.10 -9.99 19.99
CA CYS A 55 14.40 -8.85 20.85
C CYS A 55 14.86 -9.36 22.22
N THR A 56 16.15 -9.66 22.38
CA THR A 56 16.74 -9.82 23.70
C THR A 56 17.06 -8.43 24.23
N SER A 57 16.16 -7.91 25.06
CA SER A 57 16.44 -6.76 25.92
C SER A 57 17.69 -7.05 26.73
N VAL A 58 18.76 -6.29 26.51
CA VAL A 58 19.86 -6.21 27.48
C VAL A 58 19.34 -5.37 28.64
N ILE A 59 19.18 -6.03 29.79
CA ILE A 59 18.95 -5.41 31.09
C ILE A 59 20.25 -4.76 31.58
#